data_AF-A0A2R6RLI1-F1
#
_entry.id   AF-A0A2R6RLI1-F1
#
_cell.length_a   1.000
_cell.length_b   1.000
_cell.length_c   1.000
_cell.angle_alpha   90.00
_cell.angle_beta   90.00
_cell.angle_gamma   90.00
#
_symmetry.space_group_name_H-M   'P 1'
#
loop_
_entity.id
_entity.type
_entity.pdbx_description
1 polymer ?
#
loop_
_entity_poly.entity_id
_entity_poly.type
_entity_poly.pdbx_seq_one_letter_code
_entity_poly.pdbx_strand_id
1 'polypeptide(L)'
;MAVSAETLMQADEKDLKGKAVYVLHTWKDSLWDLGTSKKMDVPEPRDIPSPTEKHDEKDVEDREGSTQSQTEHQLNLASTLPEIRADEEAEAVPGLESLKLEDAIDNKSEQSAPVLSPEDVSSCLRSAVIQAIQATLSSLPSSTFPLPASLFWTNYVLPARPAQALGSTGLVDSSAIDIKQSSHKSVKSFLKACAKEGLIKLKETKGDVVVTGIFPTHPAVNTHRPHRTVGSVEAKREKAEVRERKEKEAEEKKRGEIRALELWKPYGPTIGWFIAAEKTTEDLYSIANIQDIFSTYVSSKNLTNVNEQQYINVGEDVALFAATSNKNKENPEFLKRDDALKRIRDNMQEWHEIKTERSGVVRKKGQLKPISITVKMRQGRKAATLITGLEVYGIEPDDLADELRKACASSTSVYPLHGKTSELEVMVQGKQIKIVTDCLMARGVPKRWIVSLDQTGGKKK
;
A
#
# COMPACT_ATOMS: atom_id res chain seq x y z
N MET A 1 13.65 14.17 20.09
CA MET A 1 13.29 13.71 21.46
C MET A 1 11.89 14.23 21.75
N ALA A 2 11.09 13.53 22.56
CA ALA A 2 9.92 14.14 23.18
C ALA A 2 10.40 15.17 24.23
N VAL A 3 9.64 16.25 24.42
CA VAL A 3 9.99 17.36 25.31
C VAL A 3 8.81 17.60 26.26
N SER A 4 9.05 17.91 27.53
CA SER A 4 7.96 18.13 28.49
C SER A 4 7.22 19.44 28.20
N ALA A 5 5.93 19.52 28.57
CA ALA A 5 5.13 20.74 28.41
C ALA A 5 5.76 21.93 29.17
N GLU A 6 6.32 21.70 30.35
CA GLU A 6 7.04 22.70 31.15
C GLU A 6 8.26 23.26 30.40
N THR A 7 8.97 22.42 29.65
CA THR A 7 10.13 22.84 28.83
C THR A 7 9.69 23.71 27.64
N LEU A 8 8.50 23.45 27.08
CA LEU A 8 7.91 24.29 26.03
C LEU A 8 7.47 25.65 26.59
N MET A 9 6.86 25.69 27.78
CA MET A 9 6.52 26.96 28.45
C MET A 9 7.78 27.79 28.76
N GLN A 10 8.86 27.15 29.23
CA GLN A 10 10.16 27.83 29.43
C GLN A 10 10.88 28.23 28.11
N ALA A 11 10.43 27.73 26.95
CA ALA A 11 10.99 28.10 25.65
C ALA A 11 10.40 29.42 25.13
N ASP A 12 9.11 29.65 25.37
CA ASP A 12 8.44 30.93 25.07
C ASP A 12 9.03 32.08 25.91
N GLU A 13 9.38 31.84 27.17
CA GLU A 13 10.07 32.80 28.05
C GLU A 13 11.51 33.14 27.62
N LYS A 14 12.12 32.36 26.71
CA LYS A 14 13.57 32.42 26.39
C LYS A 14 13.88 32.59 24.88
N ASP A 15 12.90 32.98 24.08
CA ASP A 15 13.01 33.22 22.61
C ASP A 15 13.67 32.05 21.84
N LEU A 16 13.40 30.81 22.27
CA LEU A 16 13.99 29.60 21.71
C LEU A 16 13.30 29.15 20.41
N LYS A 17 13.88 29.56 19.28
CA LYS A 17 13.30 29.37 17.94
C LYS A 17 13.30 27.91 17.48
N GLY A 18 12.11 27.37 17.23
CA GLY A 18 11.91 26.02 16.69
C GLY A 18 10.52 25.83 16.07
N LYS A 19 10.20 24.59 15.68
CA LYS A 19 8.83 24.17 15.31
C LYS A 19 8.41 23.01 16.20
N ALA A 20 7.44 23.24 17.08
CA ALA A 20 6.75 22.20 17.83
C ALA A 20 5.51 21.71 17.07
N VAL A 21 5.05 20.50 17.38
CA VAL A 21 3.75 19.97 16.94
C VAL A 21 3.09 19.25 18.11
N TYR A 22 1.80 19.50 18.34
CA TYR A 22 1.02 18.75 19.31
C TYR A 22 0.68 17.37 18.73
N VAL A 23 1.30 16.32 19.27
CA VAL A 23 1.01 14.94 18.90
C VAL A 23 -0.11 14.42 19.80
N LEU A 24 -1.34 14.45 19.27
CA LEU A 24 -2.44 13.66 19.83
C LEU A 24 -2.18 12.19 19.55
N HIS A 25 -2.17 11.38 20.60
CA HIS A 25 -1.98 9.93 20.58
C HIS A 25 -3.10 9.29 21.41
N THR A 26 -3.43 8.02 21.17
CA THR A 26 -4.49 7.30 21.89
C THR A 26 -3.92 6.22 22.82
N TRP A 27 -4.75 5.74 23.75
CA TRP A 27 -4.39 4.62 24.62
C TRP A 27 -4.22 3.35 23.78
N LYS A 28 -3.08 2.66 23.95
CA LYS A 28 -2.63 1.48 23.17
C LYS A 28 -2.32 1.73 21.69
N ASP A 29 -1.96 2.94 21.29
CA ASP A 29 -1.30 3.13 19.99
C ASP A 29 0.22 2.84 20.04
N SER A 30 0.85 2.85 18.86
CA SER A 30 2.29 2.55 18.72
C SER A 30 3.22 3.57 19.39
N LEU A 31 2.73 4.77 19.74
CA LEU A 31 3.49 5.77 20.50
C LEU A 31 3.40 5.49 22.01
N TRP A 32 2.23 5.10 22.50
CA TRP A 32 2.05 4.58 23.87
C TRP A 32 2.96 3.37 24.14
N ASP A 33 3.04 2.45 23.19
CA ASP A 33 3.86 1.24 23.28
C ASP A 33 5.38 1.49 23.29
N LEU A 34 5.81 2.68 22.85
CA LEU A 34 7.20 3.16 22.89
C LEU A 34 7.49 4.03 24.14
N GLY A 35 6.46 4.47 24.86
CA GLY A 35 6.58 5.38 26.00
C GLY A 35 6.86 4.68 27.33
N THR A 36 7.35 5.45 28.31
CA THR A 36 7.44 5.02 29.72
C THR A 36 6.07 4.68 30.33
N SER A 37 4.99 5.25 29.78
CA SER A 37 3.59 5.00 30.14
C SER A 37 3.09 3.58 29.88
N LYS A 38 3.89 2.71 29.25
CA LYS A 38 3.55 1.31 28.93
C LYS A 38 3.07 0.44 30.13
N LYS A 39 3.29 0.90 31.37
CA LYS A 39 2.82 0.25 32.61
C LYS A 39 1.75 1.04 33.38
N MET A 40 1.19 2.11 32.81
CA MET A 40 0.09 2.85 33.43
C MET A 40 -1.26 2.20 33.11
N ASP A 41 -2.15 2.20 34.10
CA ASP A 41 -3.56 1.84 33.92
C ASP A 41 -4.30 2.84 33.02
N VAL A 42 -5.57 2.53 32.72
CA VAL A 42 -6.42 3.27 31.77
C VAL A 42 -6.48 4.77 32.16
N PRO A 43 -6.02 5.70 31.30
CA PRO A 43 -6.18 7.13 31.55
C PRO A 43 -7.66 7.53 31.60
N GLU A 44 -7.99 8.50 32.46
CA GLU A 44 -9.36 9.02 32.54
C GLU A 44 -9.79 9.65 31.19
N PRO A 45 -11.08 9.52 30.80
CA PRO A 45 -11.58 10.12 29.56
C PRO A 45 -11.38 11.65 29.56
N ARG A 46 -10.70 12.15 28.53
CA ARG A 46 -10.45 13.58 28.34
C ARG A 46 -11.18 14.06 27.09
N ASP A 47 -12.20 14.89 27.29
CA ASP A 47 -12.95 15.47 26.17
C ASP A 47 -12.03 16.33 25.29
N ILE A 48 -12.13 16.11 23.98
CA ILE A 48 -11.39 16.86 22.97
C ILE A 48 -12.33 17.95 22.43
N PRO A 49 -12.04 19.25 22.65
CA PRO A 49 -12.87 20.31 22.09
C PRO A 49 -12.79 20.27 20.55
N SER A 50 -13.94 20.40 19.90
CA SER A 50 -14.02 20.42 18.44
C SER A 50 -13.38 21.70 17.87
N PRO A 51 -12.66 21.63 16.75
CA PRO A 51 -12.03 22.79 16.13
C PRO A 51 -13.09 23.63 15.39
N THR A 52 -13.73 24.57 16.09
CA THR A 52 -14.57 25.59 15.45
C THR A 52 -13.70 26.64 14.78
N GLU A 53 -13.86 26.75 13.47
CA GLU A 53 -13.24 27.79 12.65
C GLU A 53 -13.69 29.18 13.12
N LYS A 54 -12.72 30.07 13.35
CA LYS A 54 -12.96 31.52 13.38
C LYS A 54 -11.86 32.23 12.59
N HIS A 55 -12.18 32.49 11.33
CA HIS A 55 -11.53 33.55 10.57
C HIS A 55 -12.01 34.90 11.11
N ASP A 56 -11.12 35.88 11.23
CA ASP A 56 -11.52 37.28 11.38
C ASP A 56 -12.10 37.79 10.05
N GLU A 57 -13.36 38.25 10.06
CA GLU A 57 -13.79 39.45 9.32
C GLU A 57 -15.20 39.94 9.75
N LYS A 58 -15.18 40.95 10.64
CA LYS A 58 -15.94 42.22 10.59
C LYS A 58 -17.47 42.30 10.35
N ASP A 59 -18.05 43.10 11.26
CA ASP A 59 -18.97 44.22 11.05
C ASP A 59 -20.52 44.08 11.16
N VAL A 60 -21.05 44.97 12.03
CA VAL A 60 -22.33 45.70 11.98
C VAL A 60 -23.64 45.04 12.48
N GLU A 61 -24.04 45.50 13.68
CA GLU A 61 -25.39 45.93 14.15
C GLU A 61 -26.58 44.93 14.16
N ASP A 62 -27.58 45.02 15.06
CA ASP A 62 -27.85 46.00 16.13
C ASP A 62 -28.48 45.36 17.39
N ARG A 63 -28.81 46.19 18.39
CA ARG A 63 -29.41 45.91 19.70
C ARG A 63 -30.89 45.47 19.63
N GLU A 64 -31.37 44.75 20.66
CA GLU A 64 -32.07 45.32 21.84
C GLU A 64 -32.57 44.22 22.81
N GLY A 65 -32.89 44.59 24.06
CA GLY A 65 -33.54 43.71 25.05
C GLY A 65 -32.84 43.58 26.41
N SER A 66 -33.14 44.50 27.34
CA SER A 66 -32.86 44.34 28.78
C SER A 66 -33.91 43.40 29.43
N THR A 67 -33.87 42.96 30.70
CA THR A 67 -33.23 43.42 31.96
C THR A 67 -32.87 42.15 32.81
N GLN A 68 -32.41 42.13 34.08
CA GLN A 68 -32.40 43.11 35.18
C GLN A 68 -31.17 42.93 36.11
N SER A 69 -31.16 43.62 37.25
CA SER A 69 -30.08 43.75 38.24
C SER A 69 -30.26 42.91 39.51
N GLN A 70 -29.16 42.54 40.18
CA GLN A 70 -28.91 42.94 41.59
C GLN A 70 -27.43 42.75 41.98
N THR A 71 -27.06 43.15 43.20
CA THR A 71 -25.73 43.72 43.53
C THR A 71 -25.03 43.06 44.73
N GLU A 72 -23.75 43.44 44.92
CA GLU A 72 -22.99 43.45 46.19
C GLU A 72 -22.59 42.12 46.85
N HIS A 73 -21.28 41.95 47.04
CA HIS A 73 -20.68 42.32 48.33
C HIS A 73 -19.18 42.67 48.19
N GLN A 74 -18.63 43.29 49.23
CA GLN A 74 -17.30 43.91 49.31
C GLN A 74 -16.72 43.65 50.70
N LEU A 75 -15.39 43.49 50.85
CA LEU A 75 -14.56 44.09 51.94
C LEU A 75 -13.06 43.70 51.88
N ASN A 76 -12.26 44.43 52.67
CA ASN A 76 -10.79 44.39 52.80
C ASN A 76 -10.34 43.25 53.78
N LEU A 77 -9.07 42.99 54.13
CA LEU A 77 -7.94 43.89 54.45
C LEU A 77 -6.56 43.15 54.44
N ALA A 78 -5.46 43.90 54.40
CA ALA A 78 -4.07 43.41 54.24
C ALA A 78 -3.29 43.20 55.55
N SER A 79 -2.07 42.60 55.49
CA SER A 79 -0.81 43.19 56.05
C SER A 79 0.46 42.30 55.96
N THR A 80 1.63 42.99 55.97
CA THR A 80 2.99 42.60 56.47
C THR A 80 4.01 41.79 55.64
N LEU A 81 5.27 42.29 55.67
CA LEU A 81 6.57 41.69 55.28
C LEU A 81 7.39 41.37 56.56
N PRO A 82 8.48 40.56 56.50
CA PRO A 82 9.89 41.07 56.32
C PRO A 82 10.64 40.40 55.13
N GLU A 83 11.71 40.92 54.49
CA GLU A 83 13.12 41.18 54.91
C GLU A 83 13.98 39.90 55.18
N ILE A 84 15.30 39.75 54.88
CA ILE A 84 16.35 40.61 54.27
C ILE A 84 17.63 39.80 53.86
N ARG A 85 18.44 40.29 52.90
CA ARG A 85 19.87 39.91 52.58
C ARG A 85 20.19 38.43 52.20
N ALA A 86 21.41 38.05 51.77
CA ALA A 86 22.42 38.62 50.84
C ALA A 86 23.59 37.61 50.71
N ASP A 87 24.38 37.68 49.63
CA ASP A 87 25.87 37.64 49.64
C ASP A 87 26.43 37.72 48.20
N GLU A 88 27.67 38.21 48.07
CA GLU A 88 28.47 38.35 46.82
C GLU A 88 29.48 37.18 46.74
N GLU A 89 30.04 36.80 45.58
CA GLU A 89 31.31 37.27 44.97
C GLU A 89 31.68 36.24 43.86
N ALA A 90 32.68 36.38 42.97
CA ALA A 90 33.22 37.51 42.21
C ALA A 90 34.23 36.96 41.16
N GLU A 91 34.19 37.51 39.93
CA GLU A 91 35.28 37.59 38.93
C GLU A 91 36.13 36.34 38.49
N ALA A 92 37.15 36.53 37.64
CA ALA A 92 37.04 36.61 36.16
C ALA A 92 38.41 36.76 35.45
N VAL A 93 38.81 35.78 34.62
CA VAL A 93 39.84 35.86 33.53
C VAL A 93 41.26 36.39 33.94
N PRO A 94 42.25 36.64 33.04
CA PRO A 94 42.64 35.99 31.76
C PRO A 94 44.11 35.46 31.77
N GLY A 95 44.64 34.99 30.63
CA GLY A 95 46.09 34.74 30.44
C GLY A 95 46.45 34.22 29.03
N LEU A 96 47.62 34.60 28.47
CA LEU A 96 47.99 34.35 27.07
C LEU A 96 49.51 34.11 26.86
N GLU A 97 49.84 33.25 25.89
CA GLU A 97 51.13 33.06 25.17
C GLU A 97 52.44 32.69 25.92
N SER A 98 53.08 31.61 25.45
CA SER A 98 54.48 31.65 24.95
C SER A 98 54.83 30.34 24.19
N LEU A 99 55.83 30.41 23.30
CA LEU A 99 56.22 29.34 22.36
C LEU A 99 57.62 28.79 22.64
N LYS A 100 57.85 27.48 22.43
CA LYS A 100 59.09 26.88 21.86
C LYS A 100 58.95 25.37 21.60
N LEU A 101 59.88 24.85 20.79
CA LEU A 101 60.08 23.45 20.39
C LEU A 101 61.43 22.98 21.02
N GLU A 102 62.02 21.79 20.81
CA GLU A 102 61.72 20.56 20.01
C GLU A 102 61.64 19.31 20.97
N ASP A 103 61.64 18.02 20.62
CA ASP A 103 61.77 17.26 19.35
C ASP A 103 61.15 15.83 19.41
N ALA A 104 61.07 15.17 18.25
CA ALA A 104 61.14 13.73 17.92
C ALA A 104 60.56 12.59 18.81
N ILE A 105 59.55 11.91 18.22
CA ILE A 105 59.35 10.44 18.12
C ILE A 105 59.15 9.67 19.45
N ASP A 106 57.91 9.40 19.90
CA ASP A 106 56.81 8.58 19.31
C ASP A 106 56.91 7.07 19.61
N ASN A 107 55.83 6.54 20.22
CA ASN A 107 55.66 5.13 20.57
C ASN A 107 54.15 4.79 20.54
N LYS A 108 53.82 3.52 20.24
CA LYS A 108 52.58 3.16 19.55
C LYS A 108 51.25 3.37 20.30
N SER A 109 50.22 3.71 19.51
CA SER A 109 48.77 3.50 19.72
C SER A 109 48.11 4.32 20.86
N GLU A 110 46.91 4.88 20.71
CA GLU A 110 45.71 4.27 20.10
C GLU A 110 44.82 5.16 19.18
N GLN A 111 44.22 4.49 18.19
CA GLN A 111 42.85 4.67 17.67
C GLN A 111 42.29 6.09 17.39
N SER A 112 42.35 6.51 16.12
CA SER A 112 41.39 7.47 15.52
C SER A 112 40.91 6.96 14.15
N ALA A 113 39.81 7.50 13.64
CA ALA A 113 39.13 6.98 12.44
C ALA A 113 39.94 7.19 11.14
N PRO A 114 39.88 6.27 10.15
CA PRO A 114 40.65 6.37 8.92
C PRO A 114 40.12 7.48 7.99
N VAL A 115 40.79 8.62 7.99
CA VAL A 115 40.50 9.75 7.09
C VAL A 115 41.07 9.47 5.70
N LEU A 116 40.20 9.41 4.68
CA LEU A 116 40.61 9.43 3.26
C LEU A 116 41.45 10.67 2.98
N SER A 117 42.56 10.56 2.24
CA SER A 117 43.38 11.73 1.95
C SER A 117 42.63 12.72 1.03
N PRO A 118 42.90 14.03 1.12
CA PRO A 118 42.27 15.01 0.23
C PRO A 118 42.52 14.76 -1.27
N GLU A 119 43.62 14.09 -1.60
CA GLU A 119 43.98 13.62 -2.93
C GLU A 119 43.15 12.40 -3.37
N ASP A 120 42.89 11.43 -2.47
CA ASP A 120 42.01 10.30 -2.76
C ASP A 120 40.56 10.75 -3.01
N VAL A 121 40.08 11.71 -2.22
CA VAL A 121 38.77 12.35 -2.42
C VAL A 121 38.72 13.09 -3.76
N SER A 122 39.76 13.88 -4.09
CA SER A 122 39.89 14.53 -5.40
C SER A 122 39.92 13.52 -6.55
N SER A 123 40.61 12.39 -6.40
CA SER A 123 40.66 11.30 -7.38
C SER A 123 39.31 10.60 -7.58
N CYS A 124 38.56 10.37 -6.49
CA CYS A 124 37.20 9.83 -6.54
C CYS A 124 36.22 10.80 -7.23
N LEU A 125 36.31 12.10 -6.94
CA LEU A 125 35.51 13.13 -7.60
C LEU A 125 35.86 13.30 -9.08
N ARG A 126 37.15 13.23 -9.43
CA ARG A 126 37.64 13.23 -10.83
C ARG A 126 37.11 12.01 -11.59
N SER A 127 37.14 10.84 -10.96
CA SER A 127 36.53 9.61 -11.50
C SER A 127 35.01 9.75 -11.67
N ALA A 128 34.31 10.42 -10.75
CA ALA A 128 32.88 10.72 -10.88
C ALA A 128 32.56 11.64 -12.08
N VAL A 129 33.37 12.68 -12.32
CA VAL A 129 33.24 13.53 -13.51
C VAL A 129 33.45 12.72 -14.80
N ILE A 130 34.48 11.87 -14.84
CA ILE A 130 34.78 11.04 -16.00
C ILE A 130 33.66 10.02 -16.25
N GLN A 131 33.15 9.36 -15.21
CA GLN A 131 32.00 8.45 -15.27
C GLN A 131 30.74 9.16 -15.79
N ALA A 132 30.47 10.39 -15.34
CA ALA A 132 29.35 11.20 -15.82
C ALA A 132 29.52 11.60 -17.30
N ILE A 133 30.74 11.91 -17.73
CA ILE A 133 31.06 12.19 -19.14
C ILE A 133 30.83 10.95 -19.99
N GLN A 134 31.32 9.78 -19.57
CA GLN A 134 31.22 8.53 -20.31
C GLN A 134 29.78 8.01 -20.42
N ALA A 135 29.02 8.02 -19.31
CA ALA A 135 27.72 7.32 -19.22
C ALA A 135 26.49 8.19 -19.52
N THR A 136 26.56 9.50 -19.28
CA THR A 136 25.37 10.38 -19.36
C THR A 136 25.58 11.55 -20.32
N LEU A 137 26.64 12.33 -20.12
CA LEU A 137 26.83 13.59 -20.86
C LEU A 137 27.26 13.36 -22.31
N SER A 138 27.98 12.26 -22.61
CA SER A 138 28.31 11.80 -23.98
C SER A 138 27.08 11.60 -24.88
N SER A 139 25.93 11.28 -24.28
CA SER A 139 24.67 11.00 -24.98
C SER A 139 23.74 12.22 -25.03
N LEU A 140 24.11 13.36 -24.42
CA LEU A 140 23.31 14.59 -24.45
C LEU A 140 23.63 15.42 -25.70
N PRO A 141 22.64 16.10 -26.29
CA PRO A 141 22.87 16.99 -27.41
C PRO A 141 23.70 18.22 -27.00
N SER A 142 24.47 18.77 -27.93
CA SER A 142 25.30 19.95 -27.69
C SER A 142 24.49 21.19 -27.26
N SER A 143 23.20 21.24 -27.57
CA SER A 143 22.24 22.27 -27.12
C SER A 143 21.94 22.25 -25.62
N THR A 144 22.36 21.23 -24.87
CA THR A 144 22.29 21.20 -23.41
C THR A 144 23.33 22.13 -22.75
N PHE A 145 24.32 22.62 -23.50
CA PHE A 145 25.27 23.65 -23.05
C PHE A 145 24.92 25.01 -23.68
N PRO A 146 25.04 26.14 -22.95
CA PRO A 146 25.70 26.32 -21.65
C PRO A 146 24.88 25.85 -20.43
N LEU A 147 25.56 25.20 -19.47
CA LEU A 147 24.95 24.59 -18.29
C LEU A 147 25.63 25.09 -16.99
N PRO A 148 24.90 25.59 -15.97
CA PRO A 148 25.50 26.14 -14.74
C PRO A 148 26.29 25.11 -13.93
N ALA A 149 27.43 25.51 -13.33
CA ALA A 149 28.28 24.60 -12.55
C ALA A 149 27.58 23.94 -11.36
N SER A 150 26.60 24.61 -10.74
CA SER A 150 25.76 24.05 -9.67
C SER A 150 24.89 22.88 -10.16
N LEU A 151 24.22 23.06 -11.30
CA LEU A 151 23.38 22.02 -11.90
C LEU A 151 24.22 20.87 -12.49
N PHE A 152 25.41 21.19 -13.02
CA PHE A 152 26.40 20.18 -13.43
C PHE A 152 26.81 19.30 -12.24
N TRP A 153 27.16 19.93 -11.12
CA TRP A 153 27.58 19.27 -9.89
C TRP A 153 26.49 18.36 -9.33
N THR A 154 25.30 18.91 -9.09
CA THR A 154 24.20 18.18 -8.42
C THR A 154 23.62 17.05 -9.27
N ASN A 155 23.42 17.25 -10.58
CA ASN A 155 22.68 16.29 -11.41
C ASN A 155 23.59 15.24 -12.07
N TYR A 156 24.89 15.50 -12.21
CA TYR A 156 25.79 14.63 -12.96
C TYR A 156 27.00 14.18 -12.13
N VAL A 157 27.67 15.07 -11.39
CA VAL A 157 28.86 14.67 -10.60
C VAL A 157 28.47 13.92 -9.34
N LEU A 158 27.56 14.46 -8.51
CA LEU A 158 27.17 13.82 -7.24
C LEU A 158 26.56 12.41 -7.41
N PRO A 159 25.68 12.13 -8.39
CA PRO A 159 25.09 10.80 -8.56
C PRO A 159 26.04 9.80 -9.22
N ALA A 160 27.03 10.27 -9.99
CA ALA A 160 28.06 9.45 -10.64
C ALA A 160 29.26 9.13 -9.74
N ARG A 161 29.30 9.63 -8.50
CA ARG A 161 30.29 9.22 -7.49
C ARG A 161 30.25 7.70 -7.29
N PRO A 162 31.42 7.05 -7.07
CA PRO A 162 31.44 5.62 -6.77
C PRO A 162 30.69 5.35 -5.47
N ALA A 163 29.84 4.32 -5.46
CA ALA A 163 29.05 3.91 -4.29
C ALA A 163 29.90 3.25 -3.18
N GLN A 164 31.20 3.14 -3.38
CA GLN A 164 32.21 2.63 -2.46
C GLN A 164 33.49 3.46 -2.72
N ALA A 165 33.96 4.24 -1.75
CA ALA A 165 35.31 4.79 -1.84
C ALA A 165 36.33 3.67 -1.60
N LEU A 166 37.48 3.69 -2.28
CA LEU A 166 38.60 2.80 -1.93
C LEU A 166 39.35 3.38 -0.73
N GLY A 167 38.85 3.10 0.47
CA GLY A 167 39.72 2.99 1.65
C GLY A 167 40.44 1.64 1.64
N SER A 168 41.64 1.56 2.21
CA SER A 168 42.49 0.35 2.19
C SER A 168 41.88 -0.88 2.87
N THR A 169 40.83 -0.71 3.67
CA THR A 169 40.16 -1.78 4.44
C THR A 169 38.62 -1.82 4.30
N GLY A 170 38.05 -1.18 3.27
CA GLY A 170 36.67 -1.45 2.85
C GLY A 170 35.73 -0.25 2.69
N LEU A 171 34.43 -0.51 2.86
CA LEU A 171 33.31 0.40 2.58
C LEU A 171 33.36 1.69 3.43
N VAL A 172 33.58 2.83 2.78
CA VAL A 172 33.40 4.17 3.37
C VAL A 172 32.15 4.84 2.76
N ASP A 173 31.38 5.53 3.59
CA ASP A 173 30.12 6.18 3.21
C ASP A 173 30.26 7.24 2.10
N SER A 174 29.20 7.37 1.30
CA SER A 174 29.09 8.38 0.23
C SER A 174 29.06 9.84 0.72
N SER A 175 29.07 10.06 2.04
CA SER A 175 29.25 11.38 2.67
C SER A 175 30.72 11.80 2.72
N ALA A 176 31.68 10.86 2.74
CA ALA A 176 33.10 11.16 2.80
C ALA A 176 33.65 11.75 1.48
N ILE A 177 33.03 11.40 0.34
CA ILE A 177 33.38 11.94 -0.99
C ILE A 177 32.66 13.28 -1.22
N ASP A 178 32.95 14.28 -0.39
CA ASP A 178 32.48 15.67 -0.55
C ASP A 178 33.59 16.63 -0.98
N ILE A 179 33.21 17.69 -1.69
CA ILE A 179 34.13 18.72 -2.19
C ILE A 179 34.89 19.45 -1.07
N LYS A 180 34.33 19.54 0.14
CA LYS A 180 35.01 20.12 1.31
C LYS A 180 36.22 19.30 1.77
N GLN A 181 36.18 17.98 1.56
CA GLN A 181 37.27 17.06 1.90
C GLN A 181 38.28 16.88 0.75
N SER A 182 37.97 17.38 -0.45
CA SER A 182 38.91 17.41 -1.58
C SER A 182 40.04 18.43 -1.36
N SER A 183 41.22 18.17 -1.92
CA SER A 183 42.34 19.12 -1.93
C SER A 183 42.00 20.48 -2.58
N HIS A 184 40.96 20.53 -3.43
CA HIS A 184 40.45 21.75 -4.05
C HIS A 184 39.52 22.59 -3.17
N LYS A 185 38.94 22.01 -2.10
CA LYS A 185 38.06 22.62 -1.08
C LYS A 185 36.79 23.34 -1.58
N SER A 186 36.59 23.46 -2.89
CA SER A 186 35.44 24.16 -3.51
C SER A 186 35.19 23.70 -4.94
N VAL A 187 33.90 23.68 -5.35
CA VAL A 187 33.49 23.23 -6.70
C VAL A 187 34.11 24.11 -7.78
N LYS A 188 34.23 25.41 -7.52
CA LYS A 188 34.85 26.41 -8.41
C LYS A 188 36.35 26.15 -8.64
N SER A 189 37.07 25.64 -7.65
CA SER A 189 38.49 25.24 -7.79
C SER A 189 38.61 23.92 -8.55
N PHE A 190 37.86 22.90 -8.15
CA PHE A 190 37.90 21.56 -8.74
C PHE A 190 37.50 21.53 -10.23
N LEU A 191 36.43 22.25 -10.60
CA LEU A 191 36.04 22.34 -12.02
C LEU A 191 37.09 23.10 -12.85
N LYS A 192 37.78 24.11 -12.28
CA LYS A 192 38.91 24.78 -12.95
C LYS A 192 40.11 23.85 -13.14
N ALA A 193 40.34 22.89 -12.24
CA ALA A 193 41.34 21.83 -12.45
C ALA A 193 40.92 20.87 -13.58
N CYS A 194 39.69 20.35 -13.54
CA CYS A 194 39.12 19.51 -14.61
C CYS A 194 39.15 20.20 -16.00
N ALA A 195 39.03 21.53 -16.03
CA ALA A 195 39.14 22.32 -17.25
C ALA A 195 40.59 22.50 -17.75
N LYS A 196 41.57 22.64 -16.84
CA LYS A 196 43.01 22.61 -17.19
C LYS A 196 43.44 21.25 -17.73
N GLU A 197 42.85 20.17 -17.22
CA GLU A 197 43.03 18.81 -17.75
C GLU A 197 42.30 18.55 -19.08
N GLY A 198 41.53 19.51 -19.60
CA GLY A 198 40.83 19.36 -20.87
C GLY A 198 39.62 18.41 -20.84
N LEU A 199 39.07 18.06 -19.68
CA LEU A 199 37.85 17.24 -19.56
C LEU A 199 36.57 18.03 -19.89
N ILE A 200 36.54 19.32 -19.50
CA ILE A 200 35.39 20.22 -19.63
C ILE A 200 35.83 21.63 -20.07
N LYS A 201 34.96 22.36 -20.77
CA LYS A 201 35.20 23.75 -21.18
C LYS A 201 34.40 24.72 -20.32
N LEU A 202 35.06 25.56 -19.54
CA LEU A 202 34.39 26.55 -18.67
C LEU A 202 34.37 27.96 -19.27
N LYS A 203 33.35 28.73 -18.90
CA LYS A 203 33.27 30.18 -19.07
C LYS A 203 32.79 30.80 -17.76
N GLU A 204 33.52 31.78 -17.24
CA GLU A 204 33.04 32.59 -16.11
C GLU A 204 32.16 33.73 -16.64
N THR A 205 30.99 33.93 -16.02
CA THR A 205 30.01 34.95 -16.43
C THR A 205 29.41 35.60 -15.18
N LYS A 206 29.64 36.91 -14.98
CA LYS A 206 29.16 37.69 -13.82
C LYS A 206 29.46 37.05 -12.44
N GLY A 207 30.58 36.35 -12.31
CA GLY A 207 31.02 35.68 -11.08
C GLY A 207 30.77 34.17 -11.06
N ASP A 208 29.71 33.71 -11.72
CA ASP A 208 29.37 32.30 -11.82
C ASP A 208 30.21 31.53 -12.84
N VAL A 209 30.35 30.23 -12.61
CA VAL A 209 31.03 29.29 -13.51
C VAL A 209 29.98 28.54 -14.33
N VAL A 210 30.17 28.51 -15.65
CA VAL A 210 29.26 27.85 -16.58
C VAL A 210 30.04 26.84 -17.43
N VAL A 211 29.54 25.62 -17.51
CA VAL A 211 30.07 24.58 -18.40
C VAL A 211 29.53 24.85 -19.80
N THR A 212 30.43 24.98 -20.77
CA THR A 212 30.14 25.35 -22.17
C THR A 212 30.42 24.22 -23.17
N GLY A 213 30.94 23.10 -22.68
CA GLY A 213 31.23 21.92 -23.47
C GLY A 213 31.96 20.86 -22.65
N ILE A 214 31.98 19.64 -23.18
CA ILE A 214 32.57 18.42 -22.62
C ILE A 214 33.47 17.79 -23.68
N PHE A 215 34.50 17.06 -23.28
CA PHE A 215 35.42 16.40 -24.21
C PHE A 215 35.41 14.88 -24.01
N PRO A 216 34.39 14.16 -24.53
CA PRO A 216 34.25 12.71 -24.32
C PRO A 216 35.34 11.88 -25.01
N THR A 217 36.08 12.45 -25.97
CA THR A 217 37.20 11.81 -26.67
C THR A 217 38.53 11.87 -25.90
N HIS A 218 38.57 12.49 -24.72
CA HIS A 218 39.81 12.64 -23.95
C HIS A 218 40.34 11.27 -23.46
N PRO A 219 41.67 11.01 -23.51
CA PRO A 219 42.23 9.69 -23.16
C PRO A 219 41.83 9.17 -21.77
N ALA A 220 41.70 10.05 -20.78
CA ALA A 220 41.26 9.65 -19.43
C ALA A 220 39.80 9.14 -19.38
N VAL A 221 38.95 9.49 -20.36
CA VAL A 221 37.57 9.00 -20.49
C VAL A 221 37.56 7.63 -21.19
N ASN A 222 38.35 7.47 -22.26
CA ASN A 222 38.45 6.20 -22.99
C ASN A 222 39.08 5.07 -22.15
N THR A 223 40.03 5.38 -21.27
CA THR A 223 40.71 4.41 -20.40
C THR A 223 39.94 4.13 -19.10
N HIS A 224 38.83 4.83 -18.83
CA HIS A 224 38.07 4.67 -17.60
C HIS A 224 37.20 3.40 -17.62
N ARG A 225 37.25 2.64 -16.53
CA ARG A 225 36.40 1.47 -16.30
C ARG A 225 35.14 1.90 -15.51
N PRO A 226 33.93 1.68 -16.05
CA PRO A 226 32.70 2.07 -15.36
C PRO A 226 32.58 1.46 -13.95
N HIS A 227 32.38 2.30 -12.94
CA HIS A 227 32.17 1.90 -11.55
C HIS A 227 30.70 1.93 -11.14
N ARG A 228 30.36 1.19 -10.08
CA ARG A 228 29.01 1.20 -9.49
C ARG A 228 28.76 2.56 -8.84
N THR A 229 27.81 3.33 -9.35
CA THR A 229 27.54 4.71 -8.89
C THR A 229 26.49 4.77 -7.77
N VAL A 230 26.49 5.85 -6.98
CA VAL A 230 25.49 6.10 -5.93
C VAL A 230 24.07 6.09 -6.50
N GLY A 231 23.83 6.85 -7.58
CA GLY A 231 22.52 6.90 -8.24
C GLY A 231 22.05 5.55 -8.81
N SER A 232 22.99 4.64 -9.16
CA SER A 232 22.66 3.28 -9.57
C SER A 232 22.18 2.40 -8.40
N VAL A 233 22.65 2.68 -7.17
CA VAL A 233 22.18 2.01 -5.95
C VAL A 233 20.81 2.55 -5.52
N GLU A 234 20.64 3.88 -5.53
CA GLU A 234 19.38 4.55 -5.17
C GLU A 234 18.25 4.15 -6.13
N ALA A 235 18.46 4.28 -7.45
CA ALA A 235 17.48 3.87 -8.45
C ALA A 235 17.21 2.35 -8.48
N LYS A 236 18.06 1.53 -7.82
CA LYS A 236 17.79 0.09 -7.60
C LYS A 236 17.00 -0.17 -6.32
N ARG A 237 17.20 0.63 -5.26
CA ARG A 237 16.38 0.61 -4.03
C ARG A 237 14.95 1.05 -4.33
N GLU A 238 14.77 2.20 -4.97
CA GLU A 238 13.46 2.74 -5.38
C GLU A 238 12.68 1.72 -6.22
N LYS A 239 13.33 1.08 -7.21
CA LYS A 239 12.71 0.03 -8.04
C LYS A 239 12.39 -1.26 -7.26
N ALA A 240 13.13 -1.56 -6.18
CA ALA A 240 12.81 -2.67 -5.29
C ALA A 240 11.61 -2.32 -4.39
N GLU A 241 11.57 -1.14 -3.80
CA GLU A 241 10.47 -0.66 -2.95
C GLU A 241 9.15 -0.53 -3.73
N VAL A 242 9.20 0.01 -4.96
CA VAL A 242 8.04 0.06 -5.88
C VAL A 242 7.58 -1.35 -6.29
N ARG A 243 8.50 -2.32 -6.38
CA ARG A 243 8.15 -3.73 -6.65
C ARG A 243 7.52 -4.37 -5.41
N GLU A 244 8.13 -4.24 -4.24
CA GLU A 244 7.66 -4.80 -2.98
C GLU A 244 6.26 -4.28 -2.62
N ARG A 245 6.03 -2.98 -2.81
CA ARG A 245 4.70 -2.37 -2.67
C ARG A 245 3.67 -3.00 -3.61
N LYS A 246 4.01 -3.18 -4.89
CA LYS A 246 3.11 -3.84 -5.87
C LYS A 246 2.88 -5.32 -5.57
N GLU A 247 3.86 -6.01 -5.02
CA GLU A 247 3.73 -7.41 -4.60
C GLU A 247 2.83 -7.52 -3.36
N LYS A 248 2.96 -6.62 -2.37
CA LYS A 248 2.03 -6.50 -1.22
C LYS A 248 0.60 -6.17 -1.66
N GLU A 249 0.41 -5.12 -2.48
CA GLU A 249 -0.91 -4.74 -3.03
C GLU A 249 -1.55 -5.87 -3.88
N ALA A 250 -0.74 -6.74 -4.49
CA ALA A 250 -1.21 -7.91 -5.24
C ALA A 250 -1.47 -9.15 -4.34
N GLU A 251 -0.81 -9.26 -3.19
CA GLU A 251 -1.03 -10.34 -2.23
C GLU A 251 -2.26 -10.08 -1.36
N GLU A 252 -2.49 -8.83 -0.94
CA GLU A 252 -3.72 -8.39 -0.27
C GLU A 252 -4.95 -8.65 -1.15
N LYS A 253 -4.89 -8.31 -2.44
CA LYS A 253 -5.95 -8.62 -3.42
C LYS A 253 -6.19 -10.12 -3.62
N LYS A 254 -5.22 -10.97 -3.31
CA LYS A 254 -5.37 -12.44 -3.33
C LYS A 254 -5.88 -13.01 -2.01
N ARG A 255 -5.58 -12.39 -0.87
CA ARG A 255 -6.15 -12.76 0.44
C ARG A 255 -7.64 -12.41 0.52
N GLY A 256 -8.03 -11.25 -0.01
CA GLY A 256 -9.43 -10.84 -0.11
C GLY A 256 -10.30 -11.63 -1.10
N GLU A 257 -9.75 -12.52 -1.94
CA GLU A 257 -10.51 -13.24 -2.98
C GLU A 257 -11.49 -14.26 -2.37
N ILE A 258 -12.79 -14.06 -2.61
CA ILE A 258 -13.86 -14.92 -2.09
C ILE A 258 -13.93 -16.21 -2.90
N ARG A 259 -13.39 -17.29 -2.33
CA ARG A 259 -13.35 -18.62 -2.97
C ARG A 259 -14.64 -19.37 -2.75
N ALA A 260 -15.60 -19.14 -3.63
CA ALA A 260 -16.83 -19.91 -3.72
C ALA A 260 -16.64 -21.18 -4.58
N LEU A 261 -17.00 -22.33 -4.01
CA LEU A 261 -16.94 -23.67 -4.58
C LEU A 261 -18.34 -24.29 -4.60
N GLU A 262 -18.72 -24.89 -5.73
CA GLU A 262 -19.89 -25.76 -5.83
C GLU A 262 -19.52 -27.19 -5.36
N LEU A 263 -20.42 -27.83 -4.61
CA LEU A 263 -20.24 -29.18 -4.07
C LEU A 263 -21.56 -29.96 -4.17
N TRP A 264 -21.49 -31.29 -4.18
CA TRP A 264 -22.66 -32.17 -4.19
C TRP A 264 -22.58 -33.22 -3.09
N LYS A 265 -23.72 -33.45 -2.43
CA LYS A 265 -23.92 -34.56 -1.50
C LYS A 265 -24.76 -35.66 -2.19
N PRO A 266 -24.38 -36.95 -2.09
CA PRO A 266 -25.21 -38.06 -2.58
C PRO A 266 -26.63 -37.99 -1.99
N TYR A 267 -27.64 -38.14 -2.84
CA TYR A 267 -29.04 -38.00 -2.43
C TYR A 267 -29.99 -38.79 -3.32
N GLY A 268 -31.08 -39.29 -2.71
CA GLY A 268 -32.12 -40.07 -3.38
C GLY A 268 -31.53 -41.21 -4.22
N PRO A 269 -31.77 -41.27 -5.54
CA PRO A 269 -31.36 -42.38 -6.38
C PRO A 269 -29.83 -42.51 -6.55
N THR A 270 -29.07 -41.44 -6.30
CA THR A 270 -27.60 -41.47 -6.44
C THR A 270 -26.89 -42.17 -5.26
N ILE A 271 -27.58 -42.38 -4.13
CA ILE A 271 -27.00 -43.00 -2.92
C ILE A 271 -26.51 -44.43 -3.21
N GLY A 272 -27.32 -45.24 -3.91
CA GLY A 272 -26.95 -46.62 -4.25
C GLY A 272 -25.72 -46.71 -5.16
N TRP A 273 -25.53 -45.73 -6.04
CA TRP A 273 -24.34 -45.64 -6.89
C TRP A 273 -23.08 -45.29 -6.11
N PHE A 274 -23.14 -44.33 -5.17
CA PHE A 274 -22.00 -44.03 -4.29
C PHE A 274 -21.60 -45.21 -3.40
N ILE A 275 -22.58 -45.97 -2.87
CA ILE A 275 -22.32 -47.21 -2.11
C ILE A 275 -21.64 -48.26 -3.01
N ALA A 276 -22.17 -48.49 -4.22
CA ALA A 276 -21.59 -49.44 -5.18
C ALA A 276 -20.20 -49.01 -5.71
N ALA A 277 -19.83 -47.74 -5.57
CA ALA A 277 -18.50 -47.20 -5.90
C ALA A 277 -17.53 -47.17 -4.70
N GLU A 278 -17.94 -47.73 -3.56
CA GLU A 278 -17.19 -47.72 -2.29
C GLU A 278 -16.84 -46.30 -1.83
N LYS A 279 -17.85 -45.42 -1.82
CA LYS A 279 -17.72 -44.00 -1.42
C LYS A 279 -18.73 -43.62 -0.34
N THR A 280 -18.32 -42.68 0.51
CA THR A 280 -19.11 -42.17 1.64
C THR A 280 -20.31 -41.36 1.16
N THR A 281 -21.50 -41.71 1.64
CA THR A 281 -22.76 -41.05 1.27
C THR A 281 -22.99 -39.71 1.99
N GLU A 282 -22.21 -39.43 3.03
CA GLU A 282 -22.34 -38.23 3.83
C GLU A 282 -21.47 -37.05 3.38
N ASP A 283 -20.42 -37.32 2.60
CA ASP A 283 -19.43 -36.32 2.21
C ASP A 283 -19.89 -35.38 1.09
N LEU A 284 -19.11 -34.30 0.92
CA LEU A 284 -19.30 -33.28 -0.11
C LEU A 284 -18.24 -33.44 -1.21
N TYR A 285 -18.70 -33.68 -2.43
CA TYR A 285 -17.85 -33.97 -3.60
C TYR A 285 -17.78 -32.77 -4.54
N SER A 286 -16.60 -32.52 -5.11
CA SER A 286 -16.44 -31.55 -6.21
C SER A 286 -16.80 -32.19 -7.57
N ILE A 287 -16.95 -31.37 -8.63
CA ILE A 287 -17.18 -31.87 -10.00
C ILE A 287 -16.09 -32.89 -10.40
N ALA A 288 -14.82 -32.58 -10.12
CA ALA A 288 -13.70 -33.47 -10.44
C ALA A 288 -13.83 -34.80 -9.69
N ASN A 289 -14.10 -34.77 -8.38
CA ASN A 289 -14.28 -36.00 -7.60
C ASN A 289 -15.39 -36.88 -8.19
N ILE A 290 -16.51 -36.29 -8.65
CA ILE A 290 -17.62 -37.03 -9.26
C ILE A 290 -17.20 -37.62 -10.62
N GLN A 291 -16.45 -36.86 -11.42
CA GLN A 291 -15.89 -37.33 -12.71
C GLN A 291 -14.88 -38.48 -12.53
N ASP A 292 -14.04 -38.43 -11.50
CA ASP A 292 -13.06 -39.45 -11.16
C ASP A 292 -13.74 -40.72 -10.63
N ILE A 293 -14.70 -40.59 -9.72
CA ILE A 293 -15.52 -41.71 -9.20
C ILE A 293 -16.28 -42.37 -10.36
N PHE A 294 -16.92 -41.58 -11.22
CA PHE A 294 -17.63 -42.07 -12.41
C PHE A 294 -16.72 -42.79 -13.40
N SER A 295 -15.56 -42.22 -13.73
CA SER A 295 -14.64 -42.83 -14.68
C SER A 295 -14.00 -44.10 -14.12
N THR A 296 -13.72 -44.14 -12.81
CA THR A 296 -13.26 -45.35 -12.11
C THR A 296 -14.33 -46.44 -12.11
N TYR A 297 -15.58 -46.09 -11.78
CA TYR A 297 -16.72 -47.01 -11.72
C TYR A 297 -17.08 -47.63 -13.09
N VAL A 298 -17.11 -46.81 -14.13
CA VAL A 298 -17.37 -47.26 -15.51
C VAL A 298 -16.24 -48.18 -16.00
N SER A 299 -15.01 -47.95 -15.55
CA SER A 299 -13.87 -48.82 -15.89
C SER A 299 -13.89 -50.13 -15.11
N SER A 300 -14.15 -50.12 -13.79
CA SER A 300 -14.17 -51.35 -12.98
C SER A 300 -15.30 -52.30 -13.34
N LYS A 301 -16.45 -51.76 -13.80
CA LYS A 301 -17.59 -52.53 -14.33
C LYS A 301 -17.60 -52.71 -15.84
N ASN A 302 -16.59 -52.19 -16.56
CA ASN A 302 -16.46 -52.25 -18.03
C ASN A 302 -17.68 -51.71 -18.82
N LEU A 303 -18.44 -50.77 -18.26
CA LEU A 303 -19.73 -50.27 -18.81
C LEU A 303 -19.57 -49.35 -20.05
N THR A 304 -18.43 -49.36 -20.73
CA THR A 304 -18.19 -48.55 -21.94
C THR A 304 -18.60 -49.36 -23.16
N ASN A 305 -19.39 -48.76 -24.06
CA ASN A 305 -19.91 -49.49 -25.21
C ASN A 305 -18.78 -49.91 -26.17
N VAL A 306 -18.74 -51.20 -26.50
CA VAL A 306 -17.68 -51.81 -27.35
C VAL A 306 -17.69 -51.24 -28.78
N ASN A 307 -18.87 -50.90 -29.31
CA ASN A 307 -19.00 -50.37 -30.67
C ASN A 307 -18.78 -48.85 -30.72
N GLU A 308 -19.14 -48.12 -29.65
CA GLU A 308 -19.01 -46.66 -29.57
C GLU A 308 -18.53 -46.18 -28.19
N GLN A 309 -17.22 -46.04 -28.01
CA GLN A 309 -16.59 -45.66 -26.72
C GLN A 309 -17.03 -44.30 -26.13
N GLN A 310 -17.78 -43.48 -26.88
CA GLN A 310 -18.41 -42.26 -26.37
C GLN A 310 -19.67 -42.53 -25.51
N TYR A 311 -20.28 -43.72 -25.68
CA TYR A 311 -21.48 -44.16 -24.96
C TYR A 311 -21.13 -45.15 -23.83
N ILE A 312 -21.98 -45.14 -22.81
CA ILE A 312 -21.91 -45.94 -21.61
C ILE A 312 -23.24 -46.68 -21.46
N ASN A 313 -23.16 -47.98 -21.20
CA ASN A 313 -24.28 -48.91 -21.10
C ASN A 313 -24.91 -48.78 -19.71
N VAL A 314 -25.62 -47.67 -19.46
CA VAL A 314 -26.17 -47.36 -18.14
C VAL A 314 -27.27 -48.33 -17.70
N GLY A 315 -27.93 -49.03 -18.63
CA GLY A 315 -28.93 -50.06 -18.32
C GLY A 315 -28.37 -51.37 -17.78
N GLU A 316 -27.09 -51.69 -18.05
CA GLU A 316 -26.44 -52.92 -17.57
C GLU A 316 -26.18 -52.91 -16.05
N ASP A 317 -26.11 -51.72 -15.43
CA ASP A 317 -25.88 -51.56 -14.00
C ASP A 317 -27.04 -50.85 -13.30
N VAL A 318 -27.77 -51.58 -12.46
CA VAL A 318 -28.97 -51.10 -11.75
C VAL A 318 -28.71 -49.82 -10.93
N ALA A 319 -27.51 -49.68 -10.34
CA ALA A 319 -27.17 -48.51 -9.53
C ALA A 319 -26.89 -47.26 -10.40
N LEU A 320 -26.21 -47.43 -11.53
CA LEU A 320 -25.98 -46.35 -12.51
C LEU A 320 -27.26 -45.96 -13.26
N PHE A 321 -28.11 -46.93 -13.61
CA PHE A 321 -29.44 -46.69 -14.17
C PHE A 321 -30.30 -45.87 -13.20
N ALA A 322 -30.32 -46.24 -11.91
CA ALA A 322 -31.01 -45.46 -10.88
C ALA A 322 -30.43 -44.03 -10.79
N ALA A 323 -29.11 -43.87 -10.66
CA ALA A 323 -28.47 -42.57 -10.51
C ALA A 323 -28.63 -41.63 -11.73
N THR A 324 -28.76 -42.19 -12.94
CA THR A 324 -29.03 -41.46 -14.20
C THR A 324 -30.53 -41.38 -14.55
N SER A 325 -31.42 -41.88 -13.70
CA SER A 325 -32.87 -41.87 -13.91
C SER A 325 -33.45 -40.45 -13.86
N ASN A 326 -34.25 -40.06 -14.85
CA ASN A 326 -34.94 -38.77 -14.86
C ASN A 326 -36.44 -38.97 -14.61
N LYS A 327 -37.00 -38.30 -13.59
CA LYS A 327 -38.43 -38.44 -13.22
C LYS A 327 -39.43 -38.03 -14.31
N ASN A 328 -38.99 -37.25 -15.29
CA ASN A 328 -39.85 -36.63 -16.31
C ASN A 328 -39.56 -37.12 -17.74
N LYS A 329 -38.70 -38.14 -17.94
CA LYS A 329 -38.38 -38.69 -19.27
C LYS A 329 -38.09 -40.18 -19.19
N GLU A 330 -38.30 -40.86 -20.32
CA GLU A 330 -37.81 -42.22 -20.53
C GLU A 330 -36.28 -42.29 -20.34
N ASN A 331 -35.81 -43.36 -19.70
CA ASN A 331 -34.40 -43.55 -19.39
C ASN A 331 -33.75 -44.41 -20.48
N PRO A 332 -32.88 -43.83 -21.33
CA PRO A 332 -32.22 -44.60 -22.37
C PRO A 332 -31.19 -45.54 -21.74
N GLU A 333 -31.11 -46.74 -22.30
CA GLU A 333 -30.16 -47.80 -21.91
C GLU A 333 -28.69 -47.40 -22.13
N PHE A 334 -28.46 -46.44 -23.04
CA PHE A 334 -27.17 -45.88 -23.40
C PHE A 334 -27.14 -44.37 -23.21
N LEU A 335 -26.09 -43.84 -22.58
CA LEU A 335 -25.86 -42.39 -22.41
C LEU A 335 -24.43 -42.01 -22.79
N LYS A 336 -24.22 -40.80 -23.29
CA LYS A 336 -22.86 -40.24 -23.43
C LYS A 336 -22.30 -39.95 -22.04
N ARG A 337 -20.97 -40.04 -21.89
CA ARG A 337 -20.24 -39.76 -20.63
C ARG A 337 -20.69 -38.43 -19.99
N ASP A 338 -20.77 -37.36 -20.76
CA ASP A 338 -21.15 -36.02 -20.26
C ASP A 338 -22.63 -35.93 -19.86
N ASP A 339 -23.53 -36.56 -20.62
CA ASP A 339 -24.96 -36.60 -20.29
C ASP A 339 -25.23 -37.43 -19.02
N ALA A 340 -24.56 -38.57 -18.86
CA ALA A 340 -24.66 -39.38 -17.66
C ALA A 340 -24.15 -38.64 -16.42
N LEU A 341 -22.96 -38.02 -16.50
CA LEU A 341 -22.40 -37.15 -15.45
C LEU A 341 -23.34 -36.00 -15.08
N LYS A 342 -23.95 -35.35 -16.08
CA LYS A 342 -24.92 -34.28 -15.86
C LYS A 342 -26.17 -34.79 -15.14
N ARG A 343 -26.76 -35.91 -15.57
CA ARG A 343 -27.93 -36.49 -14.89
C ARG A 343 -27.64 -36.88 -13.45
N ILE A 344 -26.44 -37.40 -13.17
CA ILE A 344 -26.00 -37.70 -11.80
C ILE A 344 -25.91 -36.41 -10.98
N ARG A 345 -25.25 -35.35 -11.50
CA ARG A 345 -25.19 -34.02 -10.86
C ARG A 345 -26.60 -33.46 -10.57
N ASP A 346 -27.51 -33.52 -11.54
CA ASP A 346 -28.88 -33.03 -11.44
C ASP A 346 -29.74 -33.83 -10.42
N ASN A 347 -29.37 -35.09 -10.14
CA ASN A 347 -30.03 -35.95 -9.14
C ASN A 347 -29.38 -35.91 -7.74
N MET A 348 -28.16 -35.38 -7.61
CA MET A 348 -27.49 -35.17 -6.31
C MET A 348 -28.05 -33.92 -5.60
N GLN A 349 -27.76 -33.78 -4.31
CA GLN A 349 -28.12 -32.57 -3.57
C GLN A 349 -27.02 -31.52 -3.70
N GLU A 350 -27.34 -30.37 -4.27
CA GLU A 350 -26.41 -29.23 -4.40
C GLU A 350 -26.10 -28.58 -3.04
N TRP A 351 -24.84 -28.17 -2.89
CA TRP A 351 -24.28 -27.42 -1.77
C TRP A 351 -23.25 -26.40 -2.30
N HIS A 352 -22.94 -25.40 -1.49
CA HIS A 352 -21.82 -24.49 -1.76
C HIS A 352 -20.98 -24.24 -0.51
N GLU A 353 -19.66 -24.16 -0.72
CA GLU A 353 -18.67 -23.81 0.27
C GLU A 353 -18.02 -22.48 -0.13
N ILE A 354 -18.14 -21.47 0.73
CA ILE A 354 -17.63 -20.12 0.49
C ILE A 354 -16.57 -19.83 1.53
N LYS A 355 -15.36 -19.55 1.07
CA LYS A 355 -14.23 -19.12 1.91
C LYS A 355 -14.04 -17.62 1.75
N THR A 356 -14.29 -16.90 2.83
CA THR A 356 -14.13 -15.45 2.94
C THR A 356 -13.29 -15.18 4.18
N GLU A 357 -12.19 -14.42 4.06
CA GLU A 357 -11.27 -14.15 5.18
C GLU A 357 -12.00 -13.58 6.42
N ARG A 358 -13.01 -12.72 6.20
CA ARG A 358 -13.86 -12.12 7.24
C ARG A 358 -14.81 -13.09 7.97
N SER A 359 -15.09 -14.28 7.43
CA SER A 359 -16.17 -15.16 7.94
C SER A 359 -15.83 -16.66 7.91
N GLY A 360 -14.59 -17.02 7.59
CA GLY A 360 -14.13 -18.41 7.54
C GLY A 360 -14.73 -19.21 6.38
N VAL A 361 -15.03 -20.48 6.64
CA VAL A 361 -15.55 -21.44 5.65
C VAL A 361 -17.03 -21.68 5.90
N VAL A 362 -17.89 -20.99 5.15
CA VAL A 362 -19.35 -21.12 5.27
C VAL A 362 -19.85 -22.19 4.29
N ARG A 363 -20.44 -23.25 4.82
CA ARG A 363 -21.13 -24.30 4.05
C ARG A 363 -22.63 -24.09 4.10
N LYS A 364 -23.29 -23.95 2.95
CA LYS A 364 -24.73 -23.78 2.81
C LYS A 364 -25.30 -24.76 1.78
N LYS A 365 -26.52 -25.22 2.01
CA LYS A 365 -27.25 -26.14 1.13
C LYS A 365 -27.93 -25.37 -0.02
N GLY A 366 -28.00 -25.99 -1.20
CA GLY A 366 -28.60 -25.44 -2.40
C GLY A 366 -27.59 -24.80 -3.35
N GLN A 367 -28.08 -24.34 -4.50
CA GLN A 367 -27.28 -23.75 -5.57
C GLN A 367 -26.59 -22.45 -5.13
N LEU A 368 -25.40 -22.20 -5.66
CA LEU A 368 -24.67 -20.95 -5.49
C LEU A 368 -25.29 -19.85 -6.36
N LYS A 369 -26.11 -18.98 -5.76
CA LYS A 369 -26.72 -17.85 -6.47
C LYS A 369 -25.66 -16.77 -6.76
N PRO A 370 -25.46 -16.33 -8.02
CA PRO A 370 -24.62 -15.17 -8.32
C PRO A 370 -25.24 -13.87 -7.80
N ILE A 371 -24.41 -12.86 -7.56
CA ILE A 371 -24.85 -11.50 -7.25
C ILE A 371 -25.52 -10.91 -8.49
N SER A 372 -26.77 -10.46 -8.35
CA SER A 372 -27.52 -9.84 -9.45
C SER A 372 -27.52 -8.31 -9.32
N ILE A 373 -26.93 -7.63 -10.31
CA ILE A 373 -26.94 -6.17 -10.48
C ILE A 373 -27.98 -5.82 -11.55
N THR A 374 -29.21 -5.48 -11.14
CA THR A 374 -30.30 -5.13 -12.08
C THR A 374 -30.60 -3.64 -12.07
N VAL A 375 -30.43 -2.94 -13.21
CA VAL A 375 -30.84 -1.53 -13.33
C VAL A 375 -32.28 -1.45 -13.83
N LYS A 376 -33.14 -0.76 -13.08
CA LYS A 376 -34.55 -0.52 -13.38
C LYS A 376 -34.85 0.98 -13.42
N MET A 377 -35.88 1.40 -14.15
CA MET A 377 -36.43 2.75 -14.01
C MET A 377 -37.45 2.78 -12.86
N ARG A 378 -37.35 3.74 -11.94
CA ARG A 378 -38.35 4.03 -10.90
C ARG A 378 -38.86 5.47 -11.08
N GLN A 379 -40.18 5.66 -11.15
CA GLN A 379 -40.85 6.95 -11.37
C GLN A 379 -40.27 7.78 -12.54
N GLY A 380 -40.65 7.44 -13.77
CA GLY A 380 -40.28 8.18 -14.98
C GLY A 380 -38.85 7.86 -15.45
N ARG A 381 -38.04 8.89 -15.71
CA ARG A 381 -36.70 8.77 -16.33
C ARG A 381 -35.56 8.46 -15.34
N LYS A 382 -35.85 8.24 -14.04
CA LYS A 382 -34.82 7.98 -13.02
C LYS A 382 -34.45 6.49 -12.98
N ALA A 383 -33.22 6.18 -13.39
CA ALA A 383 -32.65 4.86 -13.22
C ALA A 383 -32.23 4.63 -11.75
N ALA A 384 -32.40 3.39 -11.28
CA ALA A 384 -31.86 2.90 -10.02
C ALA A 384 -31.24 1.51 -10.24
N THR A 385 -30.08 1.28 -9.66
CA THR A 385 -29.35 0.01 -9.68
C THR A 385 -29.70 -0.77 -8.43
N LEU A 386 -30.15 -2.02 -8.59
CA LEU A 386 -30.54 -2.92 -7.50
C LEU A 386 -29.55 -4.09 -7.43
N ILE A 387 -29.13 -4.45 -6.22
CA ILE A 387 -28.08 -5.44 -5.97
C ILE A 387 -28.62 -6.46 -4.96
N THR A 388 -28.58 -7.75 -5.31
CA THR A 388 -29.14 -8.85 -4.48
C THR A 388 -28.21 -10.05 -4.41
N GLY A 389 -28.27 -10.81 -3.31
CA GLY A 389 -27.50 -12.04 -3.09
C GLY A 389 -26.13 -11.86 -2.41
N LEU A 390 -25.96 -10.78 -1.63
CA LEU A 390 -24.69 -10.41 -0.98
C LEU A 390 -24.35 -11.30 0.22
N GLU A 391 -25.39 -11.78 0.92
CA GLU A 391 -25.37 -12.59 2.15
C GLU A 391 -24.83 -14.00 1.91
N VAL A 392 -24.80 -14.42 0.65
CA VAL A 392 -24.18 -15.66 0.19
C VAL A 392 -22.66 -15.54 0.32
N TYR A 393 -22.08 -14.42 -0.14
CA TYR A 393 -20.63 -14.17 -0.19
C TYR A 393 -20.02 -13.70 1.14
N GLY A 394 -20.86 -13.45 2.16
CA GLY A 394 -20.43 -12.85 3.43
C GLY A 394 -20.21 -11.33 3.31
N ILE A 395 -20.88 -10.68 2.36
CA ILE A 395 -20.86 -9.22 2.21
C ILE A 395 -22.08 -8.66 2.94
N GLU A 396 -21.84 -7.81 3.95
CA GLU A 396 -22.88 -7.12 4.68
C GLU A 396 -23.50 -6.00 3.80
N PRO A 397 -24.84 -5.96 3.62
CA PRO A 397 -25.47 -5.04 2.67
C PRO A 397 -25.29 -3.56 3.02
N ASP A 398 -25.34 -3.19 4.30
CA ASP A 398 -25.15 -1.80 4.76
C ASP A 398 -23.69 -1.35 4.60
N ASP A 399 -22.74 -2.22 4.93
CA ASP A 399 -21.29 -2.05 4.74
C ASP A 399 -20.95 -1.82 3.25
N LEU A 400 -21.68 -2.46 2.32
CA LEU A 400 -21.59 -2.20 0.89
C LEU A 400 -22.34 -0.93 0.46
N ALA A 401 -23.51 -0.65 1.03
CA ALA A 401 -24.32 0.53 0.70
C ALA A 401 -23.57 1.83 1.02
N ASP A 402 -22.81 1.86 2.11
CA ASP A 402 -22.07 3.04 2.54
C ASP A 402 -20.74 3.23 1.78
N GLU A 403 -20.11 2.14 1.30
CA GLU A 403 -19.01 2.20 0.32
C GLU A 403 -19.52 2.73 -1.03
N LEU A 404 -20.61 2.16 -1.55
CA LEU A 404 -21.21 2.58 -2.82
C LEU A 404 -21.72 4.02 -2.78
N ARG A 405 -22.20 4.51 -1.62
CA ARG A 405 -22.57 5.92 -1.42
C ARG A 405 -21.39 6.85 -1.68
N LYS A 406 -20.22 6.51 -1.15
CA LYS A 406 -18.96 7.25 -1.32
C LYS A 406 -18.43 7.11 -2.74
N ALA A 407 -18.34 5.90 -3.27
CA ALA A 407 -17.78 5.60 -4.60
C ALA A 407 -18.64 6.10 -5.77
N CYS A 408 -19.97 6.10 -5.64
CA CYS A 408 -20.89 6.55 -6.69
C CYS A 408 -21.32 8.03 -6.54
N ALA A 409 -20.91 8.72 -5.46
CA ALA A 409 -21.44 10.03 -5.05
C ALA A 409 -22.99 10.11 -5.12
N SER A 410 -23.66 9.01 -4.78
CA SER A 410 -25.08 8.78 -5.04
C SER A 410 -25.78 8.28 -3.77
N SER A 411 -27.05 8.60 -3.59
CA SER A 411 -27.84 8.02 -2.49
C SER A 411 -27.98 6.51 -2.66
N THR A 412 -27.75 5.79 -1.57
CA THR A 412 -27.98 4.35 -1.41
C THR A 412 -29.01 4.09 -0.31
N SER A 413 -29.66 2.93 -0.35
CA SER A 413 -30.50 2.42 0.73
C SER A 413 -30.65 0.90 0.65
N VAL A 414 -30.86 0.26 1.79
CA VAL A 414 -31.07 -1.20 1.90
C VAL A 414 -32.55 -1.49 2.16
N TYR A 415 -33.09 -2.53 1.53
CA TYR A 415 -34.47 -3.00 1.71
C TYR A 415 -34.51 -4.53 1.86
N PRO A 416 -35.47 -5.11 2.62
CA PRO A 416 -35.78 -6.53 2.55
C PRO A 416 -36.30 -6.93 1.16
N LEU A 417 -35.82 -8.05 0.65
CA LEU A 417 -36.20 -8.54 -0.67
C LEU A 417 -37.68 -8.98 -0.66
N HIS A 418 -38.42 -8.54 -1.68
CA HIS A 418 -39.86 -8.77 -1.74
C HIS A 418 -40.15 -10.27 -1.86
N GLY A 419 -40.83 -10.82 -0.85
CA GLY A 419 -41.14 -12.26 -0.74
C GLY A 419 -40.12 -13.10 0.04
N LYS A 420 -39.01 -12.53 0.54
CA LYS A 420 -38.05 -13.22 1.41
C LYS A 420 -37.45 -12.29 2.46
N THR A 421 -37.90 -12.42 3.70
CA THR A 421 -37.44 -11.60 4.85
C THR A 421 -35.97 -11.79 5.27
N SER A 422 -35.23 -12.73 4.64
CA SER A 422 -33.83 -13.04 4.96
C SER A 422 -32.85 -12.81 3.79
N GLU A 423 -33.32 -12.29 2.65
CA GLU A 423 -32.46 -11.75 1.58
C GLU A 423 -32.68 -10.23 1.53
N LEU A 424 -31.63 -9.44 1.33
CA LEU A 424 -31.65 -7.98 1.28
C LEU A 424 -31.32 -7.48 -0.15
N GLU A 425 -31.83 -6.29 -0.48
CA GLU A 425 -31.60 -5.59 -1.75
C GLU A 425 -30.96 -4.23 -1.46
N VAL A 426 -29.73 -4.00 -1.94
CA VAL A 426 -29.10 -2.68 -1.92
C VAL A 426 -29.52 -1.92 -3.17
N MET A 427 -30.18 -0.78 -2.99
CA MET A 427 -30.49 0.17 -4.06
C MET A 427 -29.45 1.28 -4.10
N VAL A 428 -28.97 1.61 -5.30
CA VAL A 428 -28.13 2.78 -5.60
C VAL A 428 -28.86 3.64 -6.63
N GLN A 429 -28.96 4.94 -6.40
CA GLN A 429 -29.52 5.85 -7.40
C GLN A 429 -28.61 5.97 -8.64
N GLY A 430 -29.20 6.06 -9.82
CA GLY A 430 -28.48 6.10 -11.10
C GLY A 430 -28.14 4.73 -11.69
N LYS A 431 -27.33 4.74 -12.75
CA LYS A 431 -26.93 3.57 -13.56
C LYS A 431 -25.48 3.18 -13.26
N GLN A 432 -25.25 2.61 -12.09
CA GLN A 432 -23.91 2.44 -11.52
C GLN A 432 -23.30 1.04 -11.73
N ILE A 433 -23.69 0.31 -12.79
CA ILE A 433 -23.27 -1.08 -13.05
C ILE A 433 -21.75 -1.26 -12.95
N LYS A 434 -20.97 -0.34 -13.54
CA LYS A 434 -19.50 -0.41 -13.53
C LYS A 434 -18.95 -0.30 -12.10
N ILE A 435 -19.23 0.81 -11.42
CA ILE A 435 -18.75 1.08 -10.06
C ILE A 435 -19.16 -0.05 -9.09
N VAL A 436 -20.39 -0.55 -9.19
CA VAL A 436 -20.85 -1.70 -8.39
C VAL A 436 -20.06 -2.97 -8.71
N THR A 437 -19.81 -3.27 -9.98
CA THR A 437 -18.99 -4.44 -10.38
C THR A 437 -17.56 -4.29 -9.88
N ASP A 438 -17.00 -3.08 -9.97
CA ASP A 438 -15.62 -2.78 -9.57
C ASP A 438 -15.45 -2.84 -8.04
N CYS A 439 -16.40 -2.34 -7.24
CA CYS A 439 -16.45 -2.52 -5.78
C CYS A 439 -16.61 -4.01 -5.38
N LEU A 440 -17.46 -4.77 -6.06
CA LEU A 440 -17.62 -6.20 -5.78
C LEU A 440 -16.34 -7.00 -6.12
N MET A 441 -15.65 -6.66 -7.21
CA MET A 441 -14.33 -7.23 -7.52
C MET A 441 -13.24 -6.77 -6.53
N ALA A 442 -13.32 -5.55 -6.00
CA ALA A 442 -12.42 -5.05 -4.94
C ALA A 442 -12.65 -5.76 -3.61
N ARG A 443 -13.90 -6.12 -3.28
CA ARG A 443 -14.27 -7.07 -2.21
C ARG A 443 -14.02 -8.54 -2.58
N GLY A 444 -13.28 -8.79 -3.67
CA GLY A 444 -12.80 -10.12 -4.05
C GLY A 444 -13.84 -11.08 -4.61
N VAL A 445 -15.04 -10.62 -5.00
CA VAL A 445 -16.03 -11.48 -5.68
C VAL A 445 -15.54 -11.81 -7.10
N PRO A 446 -15.33 -13.09 -7.46
CA PRO A 446 -14.90 -13.46 -8.81
C PRO A 446 -15.97 -13.08 -9.84
N LYS A 447 -15.58 -12.39 -10.92
CA LYS A 447 -16.50 -11.85 -11.95
C LYS A 447 -17.49 -12.85 -12.56
N ARG A 448 -17.16 -14.15 -12.58
CA ARG A 448 -18.07 -15.26 -12.96
C ARG A 448 -19.36 -15.33 -12.12
N TRP A 449 -19.32 -14.79 -10.90
CA TRP A 449 -20.42 -14.76 -9.94
C TRP A 449 -21.16 -13.41 -9.91
N ILE A 450 -20.87 -12.48 -10.84
CA ILE A 450 -21.53 -11.17 -10.94
C ILE A 450 -22.32 -11.13 -12.23
N VAL A 451 -23.66 -11.17 -12.13
CA VAL A 451 -24.57 -11.06 -13.27
C VAL A 451 -25.15 -9.66 -13.32
N SER A 452 -24.85 -8.89 -14.37
CA SER A 452 -25.44 -7.57 -14.59
C SER A 452 -26.54 -7.61 -15.65
N LEU A 453 -27.67 -6.93 -15.36
CA LEU A 453 -28.86 -6.89 -16.20
C LEU A 453 -29.36 -5.43 -16.32
N ASP A 454 -29.33 -4.90 -17.54
CA ASP A 454 -29.78 -3.54 -17.81
C ASP A 454 -31.20 -3.53 -18.39
N GLN A 455 -32.20 -3.29 -17.53
CA GLN A 455 -33.61 -3.16 -17.95
C GLN A 455 -33.96 -1.73 -18.41
N THR A 456 -32.98 -0.83 -18.52
CA THR A 456 -33.18 0.53 -19.08
C THR A 456 -33.07 0.56 -20.61
N GLY A 457 -32.46 -0.46 -21.21
CA GLY A 457 -32.48 -0.67 -22.66
C GLY A 457 -33.85 -1.16 -23.11
N GLY A 458 -34.66 -0.28 -23.69
CA GLY A 458 -35.89 -0.69 -24.38
C GLY A 458 -35.57 -1.72 -25.47
N LYS A 459 -36.40 -2.78 -25.58
CA LYS A 459 -36.23 -3.83 -26.60
C LYS A 459 -36.13 -3.18 -27.98
N LYS A 460 -34.96 -3.25 -28.62
CA LYS A 460 -34.90 -3.12 -30.08
C LYS A 460 -35.74 -4.24 -30.67
N LYS A 461 -36.70 -3.87 -31.50
CA LYS A 461 -37.72 -4.72 -32.12
C LYS A 461 -37.71 -4.44 -33.61
#